data_AF-A0A750MDR2-F1
#
_entry.id   AF-A0A750MDR2-F1
#
_cell.length_a   1.000
_cell.length_b   1.000
_cell.length_c   1.000
_cell.angle_alpha   90.00
_cell.angle_beta   90.00
_cell.angle_gamma   90.00
#
_symmetry.space_group_name_H-M   'P 1'
#
loop_
_entity.id
_entity.type
_entity.pdbx_description
1 polymer ?
#
loop_
_entity_poly.entity_id
_entity_poly.type
_entity_poly.pdbx_seq_one_letter_code
_entity_poly.pdbx_strand_id
1 'polypeptide(L)'
;MKRNTAILFMALSLALPGVVNASAAAVIFNQTAATAKKEMEDSIQLESVEREAMTQSDAWKAYQQVLSAVPQNAPTVLENCYRSLAVSLVLKAAMNCSPEALKLVERNDVIEFRVLRSSLISACITAK
;
A
#
# COMPACT_ATOMS: atom_id res chain seq x y z
N MET A 1 15.31 7.40 38.95
CA MET A 1 16.05 8.07 37.85
C MET A 1 17.19 7.18 37.39
N LYS A 2 17.03 6.46 36.28
CA LYS A 2 18.10 5.66 35.63
C LYS A 2 17.92 5.80 34.11
N ARG A 3 18.34 6.95 33.59
CA ARG A 3 18.62 7.19 32.17
C ARG A 3 20.06 7.71 32.16
N ASN A 4 20.93 7.14 31.32
CA ASN A 4 21.99 7.84 30.58
C ASN A 4 23.11 6.93 30.03
N THR A 5 23.15 5.64 30.33
CA THR A 5 24.21 4.76 29.78
C THR A 5 24.08 4.47 28.28
N ALA A 6 22.87 4.51 27.71
CA ALA A 6 22.67 4.27 26.27
C ALA A 6 23.19 5.42 25.38
N ILE A 7 23.19 6.66 25.90
CA ILE A 7 23.66 7.83 25.14
C ILE A 7 25.19 7.89 25.11
N LEU A 8 25.85 7.38 26.16
CA LEU A 8 27.31 7.32 26.21
C LEU A 8 27.90 6.41 25.12
N PHE A 9 27.20 5.33 24.75
CA PHE A 9 27.64 4.43 23.68
C PHE A 9 27.46 5.01 22.27
N MET A 10 26.46 5.89 22.05
CA MET A 10 26.28 6.58 20.78
C MET A 10 27.31 7.70 20.55
N ALA A 11 27.76 8.36 21.62
CA ALA A 11 28.73 9.45 21.50
C ALA A 11 30.17 8.96 21.31
N LEU A 12 30.52 7.77 21.81
CA LEU A 12 31.90 7.26 21.72
C LEU A 12 32.25 6.69 20.34
N SER A 13 31.26 6.33 19.52
CA SER A 13 31.46 5.82 18.15
C SER A 13 31.58 6.91 17.09
N LEU A 14 31.31 8.17 17.41
CA LEU A 14 31.54 9.31 16.50
C LEU A 14 32.98 9.86 16.53
N ALA A 15 33.85 9.36 17.43
CA ALA A 15 35.19 9.91 17.66
C ALA A 15 36.35 9.08 17.06
N LEU A 16 36.07 8.01 16.30
CA LEU A 16 37.12 7.19 15.69
C LEU A 16 36.89 7.06 14.17
N PRO A 17 37.65 7.79 13.33
CA PRO A 17 37.65 7.57 11.89
C PRO A 17 38.49 6.32 11.62
N GLY A 18 37.90 5.14 11.78
CA GLY A 18 38.59 3.89 11.51
C GLY A 18 37.91 2.69 12.13
N VAL A 19 37.57 1.74 11.27
CA VAL A 19 36.96 0.44 11.60
C VAL A 19 35.45 0.51 11.89
N VAL A 20 34.68 0.90 10.87
CA VAL A 20 33.37 0.24 10.68
C VAL A 20 33.70 -1.24 10.49
N ASN A 21 33.35 -2.09 11.45
CA ASN A 21 33.60 -3.52 11.37
C ASN A 21 33.04 -4.03 10.03
N ALA A 22 33.87 -4.66 9.20
CA ALA A 22 33.47 -5.11 7.86
C ALA A 22 32.22 -5.99 7.87
N SER A 23 32.00 -6.71 8.98
CA SER A 23 30.76 -7.47 9.23
C SER A 23 29.53 -6.58 9.43
N ALA A 24 29.64 -5.46 10.14
CA ALA A 24 28.55 -4.49 10.29
C ALA A 24 28.24 -3.79 8.96
N ALA A 25 29.27 -3.43 8.19
CA ALA A 25 29.08 -2.86 6.85
C ALA A 25 28.44 -3.87 5.88
N ALA A 26 28.86 -5.14 5.91
CA ALA A 26 28.26 -6.20 5.09
C ALA A 26 26.81 -6.51 5.48
N VAL A 27 26.47 -6.48 6.78
CA VAL A 27 25.09 -6.66 7.25
C VAL A 27 24.19 -5.53 6.78
N ILE A 28 24.63 -4.27 6.91
CA ILE A 28 23.87 -3.11 6.42
C ILE A 28 23.68 -3.19 4.90
N PHE A 29 24.74 -3.52 4.15
CA PHE A 29 24.66 -3.63 2.69
C PHE A 29 23.71 -4.76 2.24
N ASN A 30 23.77 -5.92 2.88
CA ASN A 30 22.85 -7.03 2.60
C ASN A 30 21.39 -6.69 2.96
N GLN A 31 21.16 -5.96 4.06
CA GLN A 31 19.81 -5.49 4.42
C GLN A 31 19.27 -4.46 3.42
N THR A 32 20.11 -3.55 2.94
CA THR A 32 19.74 -2.58 1.90
C THR A 32 19.42 -3.27 0.58
N ALA A 33 20.25 -4.23 0.15
CA ALA A 33 20.01 -5.00 -1.07
C ALA A 33 18.72 -5.84 -0.99
N ALA A 34 18.44 -6.45 0.16
CA ALA A 34 17.21 -7.21 0.38
C ALA A 34 15.96 -6.31 0.35
N THR A 35 16.04 -5.12 0.94
CA THR A 35 14.95 -4.12 0.89
C THR A 35 14.68 -3.65 -0.52
N ALA A 36 15.73 -3.27 -1.26
CA ALA A 36 15.60 -2.81 -2.65
C ALA A 36 15.02 -3.89 -3.58
N LYS A 37 15.43 -5.15 -3.38
CA LYS A 37 14.84 -6.27 -4.12
C LYS A 37 13.35 -6.41 -3.84
N LYS A 38 12.94 -6.34 -2.57
CA LYS A 38 11.53 -6.42 -2.18
C LYS A 38 10.71 -5.28 -2.75
N GLU A 39 11.21 -4.03 -2.70
CA GLU A 39 10.52 -2.88 -3.28
C GLU A 39 10.32 -3.02 -4.80
N MET A 40 11.30 -3.59 -5.50
CA MET A 40 11.20 -3.91 -6.92
C MET A 40 10.16 -5.01 -7.19
N GLU A 41 10.15 -6.09 -6.40
CA GLU A 41 9.15 -7.16 -6.49
C GLU A 41 7.72 -6.64 -6.22
N ASP A 42 7.55 -5.84 -5.17
CA ASP A 42 6.28 -5.21 -4.80
C ASP A 42 5.78 -4.27 -5.92
N SER A 43 6.70 -3.53 -6.57
CA SER A 43 6.37 -2.64 -7.69
C SER A 43 5.91 -3.42 -8.92
N ILE A 44 6.64 -4.48 -9.30
CA ILE A 44 6.26 -5.35 -10.43
C ILE A 44 4.89 -5.98 -10.19
N GLN A 45 4.62 -6.42 -8.95
CA GLN A 45 3.34 -6.99 -8.58
C GLN A 45 2.21 -5.97 -8.71
N LEU A 46 2.41 -4.74 -8.22
CA LEU A 46 1.44 -3.66 -8.35
C LEU A 46 1.14 -3.35 -9.82
N GLU A 47 2.16 -3.21 -10.66
CA GLU A 47 1.99 -2.96 -12.11
C GLU A 47 1.21 -4.08 -12.80
N SER A 48 1.45 -5.34 -12.41
CA SER A 48 0.69 -6.49 -12.94
C SER A 48 -0.79 -6.39 -12.55
N VAL A 49 -1.05 -6.12 -11.27
CA VAL A 49 -2.42 -5.99 -10.75
C VAL A 49 -3.16 -4.82 -11.42
N GLU A 50 -2.49 -3.70 -11.59
CA GLU A 50 -3.02 -2.53 -12.28
C GLU A 50 -3.38 -2.88 -13.73
N ARG A 51 -2.45 -3.49 -14.47
CA ARG A 51 -2.67 -3.89 -15.87
C ARG A 51 -3.84 -4.85 -16.00
N GLU A 52 -3.90 -5.89 -15.17
CA GLU A 52 -5.01 -6.85 -15.16
C GLU A 52 -6.34 -6.18 -14.83
N ALA A 53 -6.37 -5.30 -13.83
CA ALA A 53 -7.56 -4.56 -13.45
C ALA A 53 -8.07 -3.67 -14.60
N MET A 54 -7.16 -3.02 -15.36
CA MET A 54 -7.53 -2.20 -16.51
C MET A 54 -8.10 -3.01 -17.68
N THR A 55 -7.70 -4.28 -17.85
CA THR A 55 -8.27 -5.15 -18.89
C THR A 55 -9.68 -5.66 -18.56
N GLN A 56 -10.13 -5.55 -17.31
CA GLN A 56 -11.47 -5.99 -16.93
C GLN A 56 -12.53 -4.96 -17.34
N SER A 57 -13.53 -5.44 -18.10
CA SER A 57 -14.71 -4.66 -18.46
C SER A 57 -15.54 -4.26 -17.24
N ASP A 58 -15.55 -5.10 -16.20
CA ASP A 58 -16.30 -4.88 -14.97
C ASP A 58 -15.42 -4.21 -13.92
N ALA A 59 -15.62 -2.90 -13.74
CA ALA A 59 -14.88 -2.09 -12.77
C ALA A 59 -15.09 -2.55 -11.31
N TRP A 60 -16.24 -3.14 -10.98
CA TRP A 60 -16.49 -3.67 -9.65
C TRP A 60 -15.66 -4.92 -9.38
N LYS A 61 -15.61 -5.84 -10.37
CA LYS A 61 -14.79 -7.04 -10.29
C LYS A 61 -13.29 -6.70 -10.24
N ALA A 62 -12.86 -5.72 -11.03
CA ALA A 62 -11.50 -5.18 -10.99
C ALA A 62 -11.15 -4.64 -9.60
N TYR A 63 -12.04 -3.86 -8.98
CA TYR A 63 -11.85 -3.38 -7.61
C TYR A 63 -11.66 -4.52 -6.59
N GLN A 64 -12.53 -5.55 -6.64
CA GLN A 64 -12.43 -6.70 -5.74
C GLN A 64 -11.11 -7.47 -5.90
N GLN A 65 -10.61 -7.59 -7.13
CA GLN A 65 -9.30 -8.18 -7.40
C GLN A 65 -8.16 -7.35 -6.78
N VAL A 66 -8.17 -6.03 -6.98
CA VAL A 66 -7.16 -5.13 -6.41
C VAL A 66 -7.12 -5.23 -4.88
N LEU A 67 -8.29 -5.28 -4.23
CA LEU A 67 -8.37 -5.48 -2.78
C LEU A 67 -7.76 -6.79 -2.30
N SER A 68 -8.01 -7.86 -3.05
CA SER A 68 -7.52 -9.20 -2.71
C SER A 68 -6.01 -9.32 -2.90
N ALA A 69 -5.43 -8.48 -3.78
CA ALA A 69 -4.02 -8.48 -4.09
C ALA A 69 -3.16 -7.63 -3.14
N VAL A 70 -3.76 -6.79 -2.30
CA VAL A 70 -2.98 -5.90 -1.41
C VAL A 70 -2.25 -6.73 -0.36
N PRO A 71 -0.91 -6.64 -0.26
CA PRO A 71 -0.14 -7.40 0.71
C PRO A 71 -0.58 -7.13 2.15
N GLN A 72 -0.52 -8.16 3.00
CA GLN A 72 -0.64 -8.01 4.44
C GLN A 72 0.62 -7.31 4.96
N ASN A 73 0.45 -6.24 5.74
CA ASN A 73 1.55 -5.40 6.26
C ASN A 73 2.39 -4.72 5.18
N ALA A 74 1.75 -4.30 4.08
CA ALA A 74 2.39 -3.46 3.06
C ALA A 74 2.97 -2.18 3.68
N PRO A 75 4.13 -1.69 3.22
CA PRO A 75 4.60 -0.35 3.55
C PRO A 75 3.55 0.70 3.19
N THR A 76 3.45 1.79 3.96
CA THR A 76 2.43 2.83 3.76
C THR A 76 2.40 3.38 2.33
N VAL A 77 3.56 3.50 1.68
CA VAL A 77 3.66 3.96 0.28
C VAL A 77 2.97 2.97 -0.67
N LEU A 78 3.26 1.67 -0.55
CA LEU A 78 2.64 0.64 -1.37
C LEU A 78 1.13 0.56 -1.11
N GLU A 79 0.72 0.64 0.15
CA GLU A 79 -0.69 0.67 0.52
C GLU A 79 -1.43 1.87 -0.10
N ASN A 80 -0.80 3.05 -0.15
CA ASN A 80 -1.36 4.23 -0.79
C ASN A 80 -1.52 4.05 -2.31
N CYS A 81 -0.60 3.35 -2.97
CA CYS A 81 -0.72 3.05 -4.40
C CYS A 81 -1.92 2.13 -4.68
N TYR A 82 -2.05 1.04 -3.92
CA TYR A 82 -3.22 0.16 -4.01
C TYR A 82 -4.52 0.90 -3.69
N ARG A 83 -4.50 1.79 -2.70
CA ARG A 83 -5.64 2.64 -2.34
C ARG A 83 -6.07 3.51 -3.52
N SER A 84 -5.14 4.22 -4.14
CA SER A 84 -5.42 5.09 -5.30
C SER A 84 -6.06 4.31 -6.44
N LEU A 85 -5.48 3.15 -6.78
CA LEU A 85 -6.02 2.27 -7.82
C LEU A 85 -7.43 1.80 -7.46
N ALA A 86 -7.62 1.28 -6.25
CA ALA A 86 -8.91 0.78 -5.79
C ALA A 86 -10.01 1.85 -5.82
N VAL A 87 -9.69 3.07 -5.41
CA VAL A 87 -10.62 4.21 -5.43
C VAL A 87 -11.03 4.58 -6.86
N SER A 88 -10.08 4.60 -7.79
CA SER A 88 -10.38 4.89 -9.19
C SER A 88 -11.37 3.86 -9.78
N LEU A 89 -11.22 2.58 -9.41
CA LEU A 89 -12.08 1.50 -9.86
C LEU A 89 -13.46 1.55 -9.21
N VAL A 90 -13.56 1.89 -7.92
CA VAL A 90 -14.85 2.08 -7.23
C VAL A 90 -15.62 3.25 -7.81
N LEU A 91 -14.95 4.37 -8.11
CA LEU A 91 -15.58 5.51 -8.75
C LEU A 91 -16.12 5.13 -10.13
N LYS A 92 -15.30 4.43 -10.95
CA LYS A 92 -15.73 3.93 -12.26
C LYS A 92 -16.92 2.96 -12.13
N ALA A 93 -16.90 2.06 -11.14
CA ALA A 93 -18.01 1.16 -10.88
C ALA A 93 -19.28 1.91 -10.47
N ALA A 94 -19.17 2.89 -9.57
CA ALA A 94 -20.29 3.70 -9.12
C ALA A 94 -20.91 4.51 -10.27
N MET A 95 -20.08 5.11 -11.13
CA MET A 95 -20.52 5.81 -12.34
C MET A 95 -21.29 4.89 -13.30
N ASN A 96 -20.84 3.65 -13.45
CA ASN A 96 -21.52 2.67 -14.30
C ASN A 96 -22.85 2.18 -13.69
N CYS A 97 -23.03 2.30 -12.36
CA CYS A 97 -24.23 1.84 -11.67
C CYS A 97 -25.32 2.91 -11.59
N SER A 98 -25.05 4.05 -10.92
CA SER A 98 -26.01 5.16 -10.82
C SER A 98 -25.39 6.45 -10.26
N PRO A 99 -25.97 7.63 -10.56
CA PRO A 99 -25.56 8.89 -9.94
C PRO A 99 -25.67 8.91 -8.40
N GLU A 100 -26.61 8.16 -7.82
CA GLU A 100 -26.76 8.03 -6.36
C GLU A 100 -25.62 7.20 -5.75
N ALA A 101 -25.14 6.17 -6.45
CA ALA A 101 -23.97 5.40 -6.02
C ALA A 101 -22.71 6.29 -5.98
N LEU A 102 -22.56 7.21 -6.93
CA LEU A 102 -21.45 8.16 -6.95
C LEU A 102 -21.46 9.09 -5.72
N LYS A 103 -22.63 9.60 -5.35
CA LYS A 103 -22.80 10.41 -4.12
C LYS A 103 -22.41 9.65 -2.85
N LEU A 104 -22.59 8.33 -2.82
CA LEU A 104 -22.16 7.49 -1.69
C LEU A 104 -20.63 7.38 -1.60
N VAL A 105 -19.91 7.42 -2.73
CA VAL A 105 -18.44 7.43 -2.74
C VAL A 105 -17.89 8.79 -2.32
N GLU A 106 -18.47 9.89 -2.82
CA GLU A 106 -18.04 11.26 -2.49
C GLU A 106 -18.28 11.63 -1.02
N ARG A 107 -19.29 11.03 -0.37
CA ARG A 107 -19.77 11.48 0.94
C ARG A 107 -19.02 10.99 2.17
N ASN A 108 -17.99 10.13 2.12
CA ASN A 108 -16.98 9.88 3.19
C ASN A 108 -16.27 8.50 3.19
N ASP A 109 -16.43 7.58 2.23
CA ASP A 109 -16.10 6.15 2.47
C ASP A 109 -14.77 5.60 1.90
N VAL A 110 -13.82 6.46 1.54
CA VAL A 110 -12.48 6.02 1.07
C VAL A 110 -11.44 5.94 2.20
N ILE A 111 -11.80 6.37 3.42
CA ILE A 111 -10.88 6.46 4.57
C ILE A 111 -10.25 5.09 4.89
N GLU A 112 -10.99 4.00 4.64
CA GLU A 112 -10.48 2.63 4.65
C GLU A 112 -10.88 1.94 3.34
N PHE A 113 -10.15 2.17 2.25
CA PHE A 113 -10.46 1.58 0.93
C PHE A 113 -10.69 0.06 0.89
N ARG A 114 -10.23 -0.65 1.93
CA ARG A 114 -10.46 -2.09 2.15
C ARG A 114 -11.88 -2.42 2.62
N VAL A 115 -12.65 -1.43 3.09
CA VAL A 115 -14.00 -1.60 3.64
C VAL A 115 -14.92 -0.59 2.96
N LEU A 116 -15.66 -1.04 1.95
CA LEU A 116 -16.80 -0.27 1.45
C LEU A 116 -17.99 -0.46 2.36
N ARG A 117 -18.77 0.60 2.56
CA ARG A 117 -20.07 0.48 3.23
C ARG A 117 -21.00 -0.42 2.44
N SER A 118 -21.80 -1.19 3.18
CA SER A 118 -22.85 -2.06 2.63
C SER A 118 -23.81 -1.31 1.71
N SER A 119 -24.10 -0.03 1.96
CA SER A 119 -24.94 0.82 1.11
C SER A 119 -24.40 0.98 -0.31
N LEU A 120 -23.09 1.16 -0.47
CA LEU A 120 -22.45 1.27 -1.79
C LEU A 120 -22.41 -0.09 -2.49
N ILE A 121 -22.09 -1.15 -1.74
CA ILE A 121 -22.11 -2.53 -2.26
C ILE A 121 -23.51 -2.88 -2.78
N SER A 122 -24.56 -2.64 -1.99
CA SER A 122 -25.95 -2.87 -2.39
C SER A 122 -26.36 -2.03 -3.60
N ALA A 123 -25.95 -0.76 -3.67
CA ALA A 123 -26.24 0.09 -4.82
C ALA A 123 -25.59 -0.43 -6.11
N CYS A 124 -24.34 -0.90 -6.04
CA CYS A 124 -23.63 -1.47 -7.19
C CYS A 124 -24.13 -2.88 -7.58
N ILE A 125 -24.62 -3.67 -6.64
CA ILE A 125 -25.22 -5.00 -6.92
C ILE A 125 -26.61 -4.87 -7.55
N THR A 126 -27.44 -3.94 -7.06
CA THR A 126 -28.84 -3.79 -7.52
C THR A 126 -28.95 -3.18 -8.92
N ALA A 127 -27.90 -2.53 -9.41
CA ALA A 127 -27.86 -1.90 -10.74
C ALA A 127 -27.52 -2.87 -11.88
N LYS A 128 -27.10 -4.12 -11.56
CA LYS A 128 -26.89 -5.21 -12.54
C LYS A 128 -28.13 -6.08 -12.68
#